data_AF-A0A453H733-F1
#
_entry.id   AF-A0A453H733-F1
#
_cell.length_a   1.000
_cell.length_b   1.000
_cell.length_c   1.000
_cell.angle_alpha   90.00
_cell.angle_beta   90.00
_cell.angle_gamma   90.00
#
_symmetry.space_group_name_H-M   'P 1'
#
loop_
_entity.id
_entity.type
_entity.pdbx_description
1 polymer ?
#
loop_
_entity_poly.entity_id
_entity_poly.type
_entity_poly.pdbx_seq_one_letter_code
_entity_poly.pdbx_strand_id
1 'polypeptide(L)'
;PMYIDKERLRVLQETRCDSKARGSVYDPVLGICCHFCRQKKLCGEEGCKRCGEGDFGQQCIGKTECSSCHSSNGILCRACLKVRYGEEMEEVRKNKKWMCPHCVEETGTKKFWICNSSICLKKRKIAPTGIAIFQGA
;
A
#
# COMPACT_ATOMS: atom_id res chain seq x y z
N PRO A 1 13.34 -19.14 -3.66
CA PRO A 1 12.74 -18.38 -2.53
C PRO A 1 13.66 -17.24 -2.10
N MET A 2 13.17 -15.99 -2.05
CA MET A 2 13.92 -14.92 -1.40
C MET A 2 14.03 -15.26 0.08
N TYR A 3 15.27 -15.40 0.56
CA TYR A 3 15.59 -15.66 1.96
C TYR A 3 16.02 -14.36 2.62
N ILE A 4 15.48 -14.07 3.80
CA ILE A 4 16.00 -12.99 4.64
C ILE A 4 16.76 -13.60 5.81
N ASP A 5 17.96 -13.07 6.04
CA ASP A 5 18.77 -13.47 7.17
C ASP A 5 18.05 -13.19 8.51
N LYS A 6 18.18 -14.12 9.46
CA LYS A 6 17.48 -14.05 10.75
C LYS A 6 17.93 -12.86 11.59
N GLU A 7 19.21 -12.50 11.55
CA GLU A 7 19.73 -11.34 12.28
C GLU A 7 19.16 -10.06 11.66
N ARG A 8 19.13 -9.97 10.32
CA ARG A 8 18.48 -8.86 9.63
C ARG A 8 17.00 -8.73 10.02
N LEU A 9 16.27 -9.85 10.07
CA LEU A 9 14.86 -9.84 10.45
C LEU A 9 14.67 -9.35 11.90
N ARG A 10 15.55 -9.77 12.84
CA ARG A 10 15.52 -9.30 14.23
C ARG A 10 15.68 -7.79 14.32
N VAL A 11 16.71 -7.24 13.68
CA VAL A 11 16.97 -5.78 13.65
C VAL A 11 15.79 -5.02 13.03
N LEU A 12 15.19 -5.57 11.97
CA LEU A 12 14.01 -4.96 11.36
C LEU A 12 12.81 -4.95 12.30
N GLN A 13 12.59 -5.99 13.10
CA GLN A 13 11.50 -5.99 14.08
C GLN A 13 11.76 -5.04 15.26
N GLU A 14 13.00 -4.95 15.74
CA GLU A 14 13.38 -4.00 16.80
C GLU A 14 13.17 -2.53 16.37
N THR A 15 13.34 -2.22 15.09
CA THR A 15 13.17 -0.87 14.53
C THR A 15 11.75 -0.59 14.03
N ARG A 16 10.91 -1.62 13.91
CA ARG A 16 9.57 -1.52 13.32
C ARG A 16 8.63 -0.79 14.27
N CYS A 17 8.22 0.42 13.88
CA CYS A 17 7.12 1.11 14.57
C CYS A 17 5.76 0.51 14.18
N ASP A 18 4.85 0.50 15.16
CA ASP A 18 3.46 0.03 15.12
C ASP A 18 2.50 0.95 14.33
N SER A 19 3.00 2.03 13.72
CA SER A 19 2.19 2.93 12.91
C SER A 19 1.61 2.22 11.69
N LYS A 20 0.34 1.84 11.80
CA LYS A 20 -0.46 1.20 10.74
C LYS A 20 -0.70 2.10 9.52
N ALA A 21 -0.41 3.39 9.62
CA ALA A 21 -0.71 4.41 8.61
C ALA A 21 0.10 4.27 7.30
N ARG A 22 1.27 4.93 7.20
CA ARG A 22 2.11 4.91 5.98
C ARG A 22 3.20 3.84 6.02
N GLY A 23 3.37 3.17 7.16
CA GLY A 23 4.59 2.43 7.46
C GLY A 23 5.77 3.37 7.71
N SER A 24 6.62 2.96 8.65
CA SER A 24 7.69 3.79 9.22
C SER A 24 9.08 3.37 8.73
N VAL A 25 9.36 2.07 8.67
CA VAL A 25 10.70 1.54 8.36
C VAL A 25 10.88 1.30 6.87
N TYR A 26 11.92 1.92 6.30
CA TYR A 26 12.41 1.61 4.96
C TYR A 26 13.18 0.28 4.97
N ASP A 27 12.92 -0.56 3.98
CA ASP A 27 13.73 -1.75 3.75
C ASP A 27 13.81 -2.07 2.25
N PRO A 28 15.02 -2.23 1.66
CA PRO A 28 15.16 -2.45 0.22
C PRO A 28 14.70 -3.85 -0.25
N VAL A 29 14.56 -4.81 0.66
CA VAL A 29 14.35 -6.24 0.39
C VAL A 29 12.88 -6.66 0.67
N LEU A 30 12.40 -6.45 1.90
CA LEU A 30 11.03 -6.70 2.36
C LEU A 30 10.08 -5.53 2.13
N GLY A 31 10.62 -4.31 2.02
CA GLY A 31 9.80 -3.11 1.90
C GLY A 31 8.98 -3.11 0.63
N ILE A 32 7.72 -2.71 0.75
CA ILE A 32 6.76 -2.73 -0.34
C ILE A 32 6.43 -1.29 -0.73
N CYS A 33 6.50 -1.00 -2.02
CA CYS A 33 6.27 0.33 -2.56
C CYS A 33 4.76 0.61 -2.71
N CYS A 34 4.23 1.52 -1.89
CA CYS A 34 2.87 2.07 -2.09
C CYS A 34 2.87 2.98 -3.33
N HIS A 35 1.83 2.90 -4.16
CA HIS A 35 1.65 3.67 -5.39
C HIS A 35 1.85 5.18 -5.17
N PHE A 36 1.36 5.71 -4.03
CA PHE A 36 1.46 7.13 -3.69
C PHE A 36 2.74 7.48 -2.92
N CYS A 37 3.12 6.69 -1.92
CA CYS A 37 4.30 6.99 -1.10
C CYS A 37 5.61 6.80 -1.86
N ARG A 38 5.65 5.86 -2.81
CA ARG A 38 6.82 5.53 -3.63
C ARG A 38 8.10 5.25 -2.83
N GLN A 39 7.93 4.67 -1.64
CA GLN A 39 9.02 4.26 -0.74
C GLN A 39 8.82 2.78 -0.40
N LYS A 40 9.90 2.00 -0.41
CA LYS A 40 9.89 0.60 0.02
C LYS A 40 9.83 0.53 1.54
N LYS A 41 8.63 0.46 2.10
CA LYS A 41 8.43 0.44 3.55
C LYS A 41 7.68 -0.78 4.05
N LEU A 42 8.02 -1.24 5.24
CA LEU A 42 7.26 -2.26 5.98
C LEU A 42 5.91 -1.66 6.42
N CYS A 43 4.87 -2.48 6.58
CA CYS A 43 3.64 -2.00 7.25
C CYS A 43 3.81 -2.03 8.77
N GLY A 44 3.01 -1.26 9.51
CA GLY A 44 2.94 -1.31 10.98
C GLY A 44 1.91 -2.30 11.53
N GLU A 45 1.34 -3.17 10.69
CA GLU A 45 0.30 -4.10 11.15
C GLU A 45 0.89 -5.22 12.01
N GLU A 46 0.35 -5.37 13.21
CA GLU A 46 0.58 -6.51 14.09
C GLU A 46 0.15 -7.81 13.40
N GLY A 47 0.93 -8.88 13.55
CA GLY A 47 0.65 -10.18 12.93
C GLY A 47 0.85 -10.24 11.40
N CYS A 48 1.41 -9.20 10.78
CA CYS A 48 1.75 -9.26 9.36
C CYS A 48 2.93 -10.22 9.12
N LYS A 49 2.67 -11.46 8.74
CA LYS A 49 3.71 -12.46 8.46
C LYS A 49 4.76 -11.99 7.45
N ARG A 50 4.32 -11.31 6.38
CA ARG A 50 5.24 -10.79 5.37
C ARG A 50 6.25 -9.78 5.93
N CYS A 51 5.76 -8.75 6.63
CA CYS A 51 6.61 -7.66 7.12
C CYS A 51 7.22 -7.95 8.51
N GLY A 52 6.60 -8.84 9.28
CA GLY A 52 6.96 -9.20 10.64
C GLY A 52 7.88 -10.42 10.72
N GLU A 53 7.63 -11.40 9.87
CA GLU A 53 8.35 -12.69 9.88
C GLU A 53 9.20 -12.87 8.61
N GLY A 54 9.13 -11.93 7.66
CA GLY A 54 9.88 -12.01 6.41
C GLY A 54 9.33 -13.04 5.42
N ASP A 55 8.07 -13.46 5.58
CA ASP A 55 7.45 -14.47 4.72
C ASP A 55 7.00 -13.88 3.38
N PHE A 56 7.83 -14.02 2.35
CA PHE A 56 7.53 -13.55 1.00
C PHE A 56 6.33 -14.25 0.34
N GLY A 57 5.93 -15.44 0.82
CA GLY A 57 4.76 -16.17 0.34
C GLY A 57 3.45 -15.62 0.90
N GLN A 58 3.50 -14.81 1.94
CA GLN A 58 2.31 -14.19 2.54
C GLN A 58 2.06 -12.80 1.98
N GLN A 59 0.78 -12.45 1.90
CA GLN A 59 0.33 -11.11 1.53
C GLN A 59 0.61 -10.12 2.67
N CYS A 60 0.99 -8.89 2.33
CA CYS A 60 1.04 -7.81 3.32
C CYS A 60 -0.37 -7.45 3.75
N ILE A 61 -0.65 -7.49 5.06
CA ILE A 61 -1.97 -7.12 5.57
C ILE A 61 -2.17 -5.62 5.81
N GLY A 62 -1.11 -4.82 5.63
CA GLY A 62 -1.16 -3.35 5.78
C GLY A 62 -1.05 -2.60 4.45
N LYS A 63 -1.13 -3.32 3.34
CA LYS A 63 -1.14 -2.77 1.99
C LYS A 63 -2.13 -3.54 1.14
N THR A 64 -2.88 -2.82 0.32
CA THR A 64 -3.85 -3.44 -0.58
C THR A 64 -3.16 -4.23 -1.69
N GLU A 65 -3.93 -5.08 -2.34
CA GLU A 65 -3.58 -5.73 -3.60
C GLU A 65 -4.83 -5.72 -4.49
N CYS A 66 -4.67 -5.33 -5.75
CA CYS A 66 -5.79 -5.30 -6.69
C CYS A 66 -6.09 -6.72 -7.17
N SER A 67 -7.35 -7.14 -7.09
CA SER A 67 -7.81 -8.45 -7.57
C SER A 67 -7.81 -8.60 -9.10
N SER A 68 -7.52 -7.52 -9.83
CA SER A 68 -7.52 -7.50 -11.29
C SER A 68 -6.09 -7.46 -11.85
N CYS A 69 -5.31 -6.43 -11.49
CA CYS A 69 -4.00 -6.23 -12.11
C CYS A 69 -2.82 -6.81 -11.32
N HIS A 70 -3.00 -7.14 -10.04
CA HIS A 70 -1.94 -7.64 -9.14
C HIS A 70 -0.61 -6.86 -9.23
N SER A 71 -0.67 -5.56 -9.59
CA SER A 71 0.50 -4.74 -9.89
C SER A 71 0.73 -3.66 -8.83
N SER A 72 1.84 -2.93 -8.96
CA SER A 72 2.18 -1.81 -8.06
C SER A 72 1.15 -0.69 -8.05
N ASN A 73 0.30 -0.59 -9.07
CA ASN A 73 -0.85 0.31 -9.11
C ASN A 73 -1.90 -0.01 -8.04
N GLY A 74 -2.00 -1.28 -7.66
CA GLY A 74 -2.95 -1.78 -6.67
C GLY A 74 -2.44 -1.79 -5.24
N ILE A 75 -1.20 -1.35 -5.00
CA ILE A 75 -0.59 -1.34 -3.67
C ILE A 75 -0.77 0.03 -3.02
N LEU A 76 -1.69 0.11 -2.07
CA LEU A 76 -1.97 1.32 -1.28
C LEU A 76 -1.74 1.00 0.20
N CYS A 77 -0.98 1.84 0.90
CA CYS A 77 -0.93 1.77 2.37
C CYS A 77 -2.24 2.34 2.96
N ARG A 78 -2.53 2.01 4.22
CA ARG A 78 -3.74 2.47 4.94
C ARG A 78 -3.98 3.97 4.81
N ALA A 79 -2.96 4.78 5.07
CA ALA A 79 -3.11 6.23 5.01
C ALA A 79 -3.45 6.74 3.60
N CYS A 80 -2.84 6.17 2.55
CA CYS A 80 -3.13 6.58 1.18
C CYS A 80 -4.49 6.08 0.72
N LEU A 81 -4.88 4.85 1.08
CA LEU A 81 -6.21 4.33 0.85
C LEU A 81 -7.27 5.25 1.49
N LYS A 82 -7.12 5.54 2.78
CA LYS A 82 -8.06 6.38 3.53
C LYS A 82 -8.15 7.80 3.01
N VAL A 83 -7.03 8.51 2.87
CA VAL A 83 -7.08 9.94 2.52
C VAL A 83 -7.36 10.18 1.04
N ARG A 84 -6.97 9.26 0.14
CA ARG A 84 -7.21 9.45 -1.31
C ARG A 84 -8.56 8.92 -1.75
N TYR A 85 -9.09 7.92 -1.07
CA TYR A 85 -10.26 7.15 -1.53
C TYR A 85 -11.34 6.95 -0.47
N GLY A 86 -11.09 7.31 0.79
CA GLY A 86 -12.06 7.17 1.88
C GLY A 86 -12.24 5.76 2.40
N GLU A 87 -11.55 4.76 1.85
CA GLU A 87 -11.75 3.34 2.20
C GLU A 87 -10.90 2.90 3.39
N GLU A 88 -11.42 1.94 4.15
CA GLU A 88 -10.72 1.28 5.26
C GLU A 88 -10.01 -0.01 4.82
N MET A 89 -8.81 -0.23 5.35
CA MET A 89 -7.98 -1.38 4.98
C MET A 89 -8.68 -2.71 5.31
N GLU A 90 -9.40 -2.76 6.43
CA GLU A 90 -10.14 -3.95 6.90
C GLU A 90 -11.24 -4.34 5.90
N GLU A 91 -11.98 -3.36 5.39
CA GLU A 91 -13.07 -3.58 4.42
C GLU A 91 -12.51 -4.05 3.09
N VAL A 92 -11.43 -3.41 2.62
CA VAL A 92 -10.74 -3.79 1.39
C VAL A 92 -10.18 -5.22 1.48
N ARG A 93 -9.59 -5.61 2.62
CA ARG A 93 -9.06 -6.98 2.82
C ARG A 93 -10.14 -8.05 2.82
N LYS A 94 -11.33 -7.73 3.34
CA LYS A 94 -12.50 -8.60 3.32
C LYS A 94 -13.05 -8.75 1.91
N ASN A 95 -13.00 -7.68 1.10
CA ASN A 95 -13.45 -7.69 -0.28
C ASN A 95 -12.41 -8.31 -1.24
N LYS A 96 -12.56 -9.60 -1.55
CA LYS A 96 -11.70 -10.32 -2.50
C LYS A 96 -11.79 -9.85 -3.95
N LYS A 97 -12.77 -9.00 -4.28
CA LYS A 97 -12.98 -8.39 -5.60
C LYS A 97 -12.58 -6.92 -5.63
N TRP A 98 -11.85 -6.44 -4.62
CA TRP A 98 -11.43 -5.05 -4.58
C TRP A 98 -10.51 -4.72 -5.76
N MET A 99 -10.87 -3.68 -6.50
CA MET A 99 -10.13 -3.18 -7.64
C MET A 99 -9.49 -1.84 -7.32
N CYS A 100 -8.25 -1.67 -7.73
CA CYS A 100 -7.56 -0.41 -7.56
C CYS A 100 -8.17 0.69 -8.44
N PRO A 101 -7.89 1.98 -8.13
CA PRO A 101 -8.41 3.11 -8.88
C PRO A 101 -8.11 3.07 -10.38
N HIS A 102 -6.97 2.50 -10.82
CA HIS A 102 -6.70 2.35 -12.25
C HIS A 102 -7.65 1.36 -12.93
N CYS A 103 -7.89 0.19 -12.32
CA CYS A 103 -8.75 -0.84 -12.92
C CYS A 103 -10.22 -0.44 -12.87
N VAL A 104 -10.66 0.24 -11.80
CA VAL A 104 -12.02 0.79 -11.73
C VAL A 104 -12.22 1.88 -12.79
N GLU A 105 -11.23 2.76 -12.98
CA GLU A 105 -11.26 3.79 -14.03
C GLU A 105 -11.33 3.16 -15.43
N GLU A 106 -10.50 2.15 -15.71
CA GLU A 106 -10.47 1.42 -16.99
C GLU A 106 -11.78 0.69 -17.29
N THR A 107 -12.40 0.08 -16.28
CA THR A 107 -13.68 -0.64 -16.43
C THR A 107 -14.90 0.28 -16.43
N GLY A 108 -14.75 1.56 -16.06
CA GLY A 108 -15.85 2.51 -15.95
C GLY A 108 -16.89 2.18 -14.87
N THR A 109 -16.58 1.25 -13.96
CA THR A 109 -17.54 0.69 -13.00
C THR A 109 -17.97 1.67 -11.91
N LYS A 110 -17.14 2.68 -11.59
CA LYS A 110 -17.47 3.72 -10.61
C LYS A 110 -17.09 5.09 -11.14
N LYS A 111 -18.10 5.93 -11.40
CA LYS A 111 -17.93 7.31 -11.87
C LYS A 111 -17.07 8.08 -10.87
N PHE A 112 -16.07 8.80 -11.38
CA PHE A 112 -15.09 9.61 -10.62
C PHE A 112 -14.08 8.85 -9.76
N TRP A 113 -14.10 7.51 -9.78
CA TRP A 113 -13.10 6.71 -9.08
C TRP A 113 -11.85 6.53 -9.94
N ILE A 114 -11.04 7.58 -9.98
CA ILE A 114 -9.83 7.64 -10.80
C ILE A 114 -8.56 7.52 -9.96
N CYS A 115 -7.45 7.15 -10.60
CA CYS A 115 -6.15 7.34 -9.95
C CYS A 115 -5.86 8.85 -9.80
N ASN A 116 -5.74 9.36 -8.57
CA ASN A 116 -5.46 10.78 -8.33
C ASN A 116 -3.97 11.06 -8.01
N SER A 117 -3.09 10.09 -8.27
CA SER A 117 -1.64 10.26 -8.19
C SER A 117 -1.20 11.40 -9.10
N SER A 118 -0.43 12.35 -8.56
CA SER A 118 0.09 13.49 -9.32
C SER A 118 0.90 13.06 -10.54
N ILE A 119 1.60 11.92 -10.46
CA ILE A 119 2.35 11.33 -11.59
C ILE A 119 1.38 10.83 -12.67
N CYS A 120 0.33 10.10 -12.29
CA CYS A 120 -0.65 9.58 -13.24
C CYS A 120 -1.49 10.68 -13.88
N LEU A 121 -1.86 11.71 -13.11
CA LEU A 121 -2.54 12.91 -13.62
C LEU A 121 -1.64 13.67 -14.60
N LYS A 122 -0.38 13.93 -14.24
CA LYS A 122 0.59 14.62 -15.12
C LYS A 122 0.81 13.86 -16.44
N LYS A 123 0.92 12.53 -16.40
CA LYS A 123 1.02 11.69 -17.62
C LYS A 123 -0.19 11.86 -18.55
N ARG A 124 -1.37 12.07 -18.00
CA ARG A 124 -2.63 12.33 -18.73
C ARG A 124 -2.85 13.81 -19.07
N LYS A 125 -1.89 14.69 -18.76
CA LYS A 125 -2.02 16.16 -18.91
C LYS A 125 -3.17 16.75 -18.08
N ILE A 126 -3.49 16.14 -16.94
CA ILE A 126 -4.48 16.63 -15.98
C ILE A 126 -3.73 17.27 -14.80
N ALA A 127 -4.26 18.38 -14.29
CA ALA A 127 -3.70 19.05 -13.12
C ALA A 127 -3.68 18.10 -11.89
N PRO A 128 -2.59 18.08 -11.10
CA PRO A 128 -2.52 17.22 -9.92
C PRO A 128 -3.54 17.66 -8.86
N THR A 129 -4.05 16.69 -8.10
CA THR A 129 -4.80 16.98 -6.88
C THR A 129 -3.85 17.47 -5.78
N GLY A 130 -4.37 18.30 -4.86
CA GLY A 130 -3.60 18.86 -3.76
C GLY A 130 -2.87 17.82 -2.89
N ILE A 131 -2.04 18.32 -1.98
CA ILE A 131 -1.26 17.48 -1.06
C ILE A 131 -2.21 16.72 -0.14
N ALA A 132 -2.08 15.39 -0.09
CA ALA A 132 -2.81 14.57 0.87
C ALA A 132 -2.13 14.63 2.24
N ILE A 133 -2.77 15.32 3.17
CA ILE A 133 -2.37 15.36 4.57
C ILE A 133 -3.09 14.24 5.30
N PHE A 134 -2.32 13.38 5.97
CA PHE A 134 -2.88 12.35 6.86
C PHE A 134 -2.62 12.83 8.28
N GLN A 135 -3.68 13.24 8.97
CA GLN A 135 -3.65 13.47 10.41
C GLN A 135 -3.86 12.08 11.03
N GLY A 136 -2.85 11.56 11.72
CA GLY A 136 -3.00 10.30 12.45
C GLY A 136 -4.04 10.50 13.54
N ALA A 137 -5.16 9.80 13.43
CA ALA A 137 -6.06 9.59 14.55
C ALA A 137 -5.50 8.45 15.41
#